data_AF-A0A0K2TWR4-F1
#
_entry.id   AF-A0A0K2TWR4-F1
#
_cell.length_a   1.000
_cell.length_b   1.000
_cell.length_c   1.000
_cell.angle_alpha   90.00
_cell.angle_beta   90.00
_cell.angle_gamma   90.00
#
_symmetry.space_group_name_H-M   'P 1'
#
loop_
_entity.id
_entity.type
_entity.pdbx_description
1 polymer ?
#
loop_
_entity_poly.entity_id
_entity_poly.type
_entity_poly.pdbx_seq_one_letter_code
_entity_poly.pdbx_strand_id
1 'polypeptide(L)'
;MGEPSCFWCGDSSRDLRSCSTCSLIHYCSDNHFRYHGDPKTGECRPFIVLRSSQKGRYLVATRDIKACELIFSEDPFIVGPSRLHKYICLECLEDVDESHMNLCSKCNFPVCNEICATQGKWHAPLECSYFQSKGFKAASISEVSIRQ
;
A
#
# COMPACT_ATOMS: atom_id res chain seq x y z
N MET A 1 -13.58 -1.44 -33.84
CA MET A 1 -13.41 -0.68 -32.59
C MET A 1 -14.45 -1.21 -31.63
N GLY A 2 -14.05 -1.69 -30.46
CA GLY A 2 -14.99 -2.26 -29.49
C GLY A 2 -15.91 -1.18 -28.92
N GLU A 3 -17.07 -1.58 -28.42
CA GLU A 3 -17.96 -0.69 -27.68
C GLU A 3 -17.24 -0.06 -26.48
N PRO A 4 -17.56 1.20 -26.12
CA PRO A 4 -16.98 1.83 -24.95
C PRO A 4 -17.30 1.02 -23.70
N SER A 5 -16.30 0.80 -22.86
CA SER A 5 -16.43 0.10 -21.58
C SER A 5 -15.76 0.90 -20.48
N CYS A 6 -16.18 0.72 -19.23
CA CYS A 6 -15.50 1.33 -18.10
C CYS A 6 -14.03 0.88 -18.03
N PHE A 7 -13.11 1.82 -17.94
CA PHE A 7 -11.66 1.56 -17.94
C PHE A 7 -11.17 0.70 -16.77
N TRP A 8 -11.94 0.61 -15.67
CA TRP A 8 -11.52 -0.09 -14.46
C TRP A 8 -12.18 -1.46 -14.31
N CYS A 9 -13.51 -1.54 -14.44
CA CYS A 9 -14.24 -2.80 -14.28
C CYS A 9 -14.55 -3.52 -15.60
N GLY A 10 -14.40 -2.85 -16.75
CA GLY A 10 -14.74 -3.39 -18.07
C GLY A 10 -16.24 -3.49 -18.37
N ASP A 11 -17.11 -2.95 -17.51
CA ASP A 11 -18.56 -2.98 -17.70
C ASP A 11 -18.98 -2.00 -18.81
N SER A 12 -19.66 -2.51 -19.84
CA SER A 12 -20.25 -1.74 -20.94
C SER A 12 -21.76 -1.54 -20.81
N SER A 13 -22.41 -2.15 -19.82
CA SER A 13 -23.87 -2.11 -19.62
C SER A 13 -24.36 -0.90 -18.81
N ARG A 14 -23.44 -0.19 -18.15
CA ARG A 14 -23.74 0.98 -17.30
C ARG A 14 -23.65 2.28 -18.08
N ASP A 15 -24.23 3.34 -17.52
CA ASP A 15 -24.01 4.70 -18.01
C ASP A 15 -22.53 5.08 -17.90
N LEU A 16 -21.90 5.30 -19.06
CA LEU A 16 -20.49 5.63 -19.17
C LEU A 16 -20.30 7.14 -19.34
N ARG A 17 -19.40 7.71 -18.54
CA ARG A 17 -18.92 9.09 -18.69
C ARG A 17 -17.52 9.08 -19.27
N SER A 18 -17.25 9.98 -20.21
CA SER A 18 -15.90 10.19 -20.73
C SER A 18 -15.09 11.10 -19.79
N CYS A 19 -13.78 10.88 -19.70
CA CYS A 19 -12.90 11.82 -19.01
C CYS A 19 -12.86 13.16 -19.76
N SER A 20 -13.25 14.25 -19.12
CA SER A 20 -13.24 15.60 -19.71
C SER A 20 -11.84 16.15 -19.99
N THR A 21 -10.81 15.63 -19.31
CA THR A 21 -9.43 16.13 -19.43
C THR A 21 -8.69 15.46 -20.58
N CYS A 22 -8.68 14.12 -20.65
CA CYS A 22 -7.92 13.39 -21.66
C CYS A 22 -8.78 12.82 -22.81
N SER A 23 -10.07 12.59 -22.59
CA SER A 23 -10.97 11.90 -23.53
C SER A 23 -10.52 10.49 -23.97
N LEU A 24 -9.53 9.89 -23.28
CA LEU A 24 -8.96 8.59 -23.63
C LEU A 24 -9.70 7.40 -22.99
N ILE A 25 -10.51 7.64 -21.95
CA ILE A 25 -11.16 6.60 -21.17
C ILE A 25 -12.62 6.93 -20.86
N HIS A 26 -13.38 5.88 -20.53
CA HIS A 26 -14.75 5.97 -20.03
C HIS A 26 -14.84 5.35 -18.62
N TYR A 27 -15.73 5.84 -17.78
CA TYR A 27 -15.93 5.33 -16.41
C TYR A 27 -17.41 5.33 -16.00
N CYS A 28 -17.82 4.35 -15.20
CA CYS A 28 -19.22 4.17 -14.78
C CYS A 28 -19.54 4.71 -13.37
N SER A 29 -18.54 5.21 -12.63
CA SER A 29 -18.73 5.76 -11.28
C SER A 29 -17.54 6.63 -10.85
N ASP A 30 -17.75 7.53 -9.89
CA ASP A 30 -16.67 8.38 -9.35
C ASP A 30 -15.61 7.54 -8.62
N ASN A 31 -16.06 6.43 -8.02
CA ASN A 31 -15.19 5.43 -7.41
C ASN A 31 -14.26 4.73 -8.41
N HIS A 32 -14.64 4.65 -9.69
CA HIS A 32 -13.72 4.20 -10.73
C HIS A 32 -12.88 5.38 -11.24
N PHE A 33 -13.47 6.57 -11.42
CA PHE A 33 -12.72 7.75 -11.88
C PHE A 33 -11.51 8.11 -10.99
N ARG A 34 -11.60 7.91 -9.66
CA ARG A 34 -10.49 8.16 -8.72
C ARG A 34 -9.21 7.38 -9.03
N TYR A 35 -9.31 6.25 -9.75
CA TYR A 35 -8.14 5.46 -10.17
C TYR A 35 -7.49 5.99 -11.45
N HIS A 36 -8.15 6.93 -12.14
CA HIS A 36 -7.65 7.58 -13.34
C HIS A 36 -7.17 9.01 -13.04
N GLY A 37 -8.02 9.85 -12.45
CA GLY A 37 -7.67 11.24 -12.12
C GLY A 37 -6.97 11.34 -10.78
N ASP A 38 -5.74 11.84 -10.77
CA ASP A 38 -5.01 12.11 -9.53
C ASP A 38 -5.61 13.36 -8.84
N PRO A 39 -6.15 13.23 -7.61
CA PRO A 39 -6.79 14.37 -6.94
C PRO A 39 -5.79 15.43 -6.46
N LYS A 40 -4.50 15.11 -6.38
CA LYS A 40 -3.46 16.04 -5.93
C LYS A 40 -2.87 16.83 -7.10
N THR A 41 -2.60 16.15 -8.22
CA THR A 41 -1.95 16.76 -9.38
C THR A 41 -2.91 17.15 -10.50
N GLY A 42 -4.11 16.57 -10.51
CA GLY A 42 -5.07 16.72 -11.62
C GLY A 42 -4.70 15.93 -12.87
N GLU A 43 -3.62 15.14 -12.83
CA GLU A 43 -3.13 14.39 -13.98
C GLU A 43 -3.95 13.11 -14.23
N CYS A 44 -4.05 12.74 -15.50
CA CYS A 44 -4.74 11.54 -15.96
C CYS A 44 -3.76 10.38 -16.09
N ARG A 45 -3.95 9.33 -15.29
CA ARG A 45 -3.15 8.10 -15.31
C ARG A 45 -3.38 7.33 -16.62
N PRO A 46 -2.32 6.97 -17.37
CA PRO A 46 -2.43 6.53 -18.76
C PRO A 46 -2.68 5.02 -18.89
N PHE A 47 -3.67 4.46 -18.20
CA PHE A 47 -3.96 3.02 -18.30
C PHE A 47 -5.46 2.69 -18.30
N ILE A 48 -5.77 1.52 -18.86
CA ILE A 48 -7.05 0.81 -18.70
C ILE A 48 -6.80 -0.62 -18.21
N VAL A 49 -7.81 -1.20 -17.56
CA VAL A 49 -7.88 -2.60 -17.15
C VAL A 49 -8.62 -3.38 -18.23
N LEU A 50 -7.96 -4.35 -18.83
CA LEU A 50 -8.55 -5.33 -19.74
C LEU A 50 -8.51 -6.74 -19.13
N ARG A 51 -9.19 -7.69 -19.78
CA ARG A 51 -9.24 -9.08 -19.33
C ARG A 51 -8.97 -10.03 -20.49
N SER A 52 -8.16 -11.06 -20.24
CA SER A 52 -7.90 -12.15 -21.19
C SER A 52 -8.21 -13.49 -20.54
N SER A 53 -8.55 -14.48 -21.35
CA SER A 53 -8.79 -15.85 -20.88
C SER A 53 -7.55 -16.50 -20.28
N GLN A 54 -6.36 -16.12 -20.75
CA GLN A 54 -5.10 -16.74 -20.33
C GLN A 54 -4.47 -16.07 -19.10
N LYS A 55 -4.57 -14.73 -18.97
CA LYS A 55 -3.85 -13.95 -17.93
C LYS A 55 -4.77 -13.31 -16.90
N GLY A 56 -6.09 -13.41 -17.06
CA GLY A 56 -7.02 -12.66 -16.23
C GLY A 56 -6.94 -11.16 -16.52
N ARG A 57 -6.93 -10.32 -15.46
CA ARG A 57 -6.88 -8.86 -15.60
C ARG A 57 -5.46 -8.37 -15.89
N TYR A 58 -5.33 -7.40 -16.77
CA TYR A 58 -4.05 -6.77 -17.11
C TYR A 58 -4.24 -5.29 -17.45
N LEU A 59 -3.17 -4.52 -17.31
CA LEU A 59 -3.17 -3.10 -17.65
C LEU A 59 -2.67 -2.88 -19.08
N VAL A 60 -3.27 -1.92 -19.78
CA VAL A 60 -2.86 -1.48 -21.11
C VAL A 60 -2.73 0.04 -21.10
N ALA A 61 -1.67 0.56 -21.71
CA ALA A 61 -1.47 2.00 -21.85
C ALA A 61 -2.54 2.62 -22.77
N THR A 62 -3.07 3.79 -22.40
CA THR A 62 -4.04 4.53 -23.22
C THR A 62 -3.39 5.46 -24.25
N ARG A 63 -2.10 5.74 -24.07
CA ARG A 63 -1.26 6.59 -24.92
C ARG A 63 0.21 6.23 -24.67
N ASP A 64 1.11 6.85 -25.42
CA ASP A 64 2.54 6.78 -25.14
C ASP A 64 2.86 7.35 -23.75
N ILE A 65 3.76 6.65 -23.05
CA ILE A 65 4.19 6.96 -21.68
C ILE A 65 5.65 7.40 -21.74
N LYS A 66 5.95 8.57 -21.18
CA LYS A 66 7.32 9.10 -21.15
C LYS A 66 8.16 8.33 -20.12
N ALA A 67 9.47 8.34 -20.31
CA ALA A 67 10.38 7.83 -19.30
C ALA A 67 10.15 8.56 -17.96
N CYS A 68 10.11 7.79 -16.87
CA CYS A 68 9.87 8.27 -15.51
C CYS A 68 8.48 8.89 -15.24
N GLU A 69 7.50 8.66 -16.12
CA GLU A 69 6.12 9.11 -15.89
C GLU A 69 5.38 8.18 -14.92
N LEU A 70 4.59 8.75 -14.00
CA LEU A 70 3.77 7.98 -13.06
C LEU A 70 2.60 7.31 -13.80
N ILE A 71 2.61 5.97 -13.86
CA ILE A 71 1.53 5.19 -14.48
C ILE A 71 0.41 4.92 -13.47
N PHE A 72 0.77 4.47 -12.27
CA PHE A 72 -0.16 3.98 -11.26
C PHE A 72 0.45 4.11 -9.86
N SER A 73 -0.41 4.39 -8.88
CA SER A 73 -0.07 4.34 -7.45
C SER A 73 -1.28 3.87 -6.64
N GLU A 74 -1.00 3.08 -5.61
CA GLU A 74 -1.98 2.56 -4.66
C GLU A 74 -1.34 2.47 -3.27
N ASP A 75 -2.14 2.64 -2.22
CA ASP A 75 -1.71 2.40 -0.85
C ASP A 75 -1.64 0.89 -0.57
N PRO A 76 -0.68 0.41 0.24
CA PRO A 76 -0.56 -1.01 0.55
C PRO A 76 -1.79 -1.51 1.30
N PHE A 77 -2.23 -2.74 0.98
CA PHE A 77 -3.35 -3.38 1.69
C PHE A 77 -2.96 -3.82 3.11
N ILE A 78 -1.75 -4.35 3.29
CA ILE A 78 -1.19 -4.77 4.57
C ILE A 78 0.23 -4.23 4.68
N VAL A 79 0.56 -3.70 5.86
CA VAL A 79 1.90 -3.26 6.24
C VAL A 79 2.34 -4.12 7.42
N GLY A 80 3.58 -4.63 7.38
CA GLY A 80 4.11 -5.44 8.47
C GLY A 80 5.58 -5.79 8.26
N PRO A 81 6.29 -6.21 9.32
CA PRO A 81 7.69 -6.56 9.25
C PRO A 81 7.92 -7.78 8.35
N SER A 82 8.99 -7.73 7.56
CA SER A 82 9.50 -8.89 6.81
C SER A 82 9.92 -10.01 7.77
N ARG A 83 9.75 -11.27 7.33
CA ARG A 83 10.20 -12.46 8.09
C ARG A 83 11.67 -12.82 7.82
N LEU A 84 12.33 -12.13 6.90
CA LEU A 84 13.69 -12.45 6.47
C LEU A 84 14.77 -11.80 7.35
N HIS A 85 14.43 -10.76 8.10
CA HIS A 85 15.37 -10.02 8.95
C HIS A 85 15.10 -10.30 10.42
N LYS A 86 16.15 -10.28 11.24
CA LYS A 86 16.06 -10.62 12.67
C LYS A 86 15.21 -9.60 13.44
N TYR A 87 15.43 -8.30 13.20
CA TYR A 87 14.66 -7.23 13.81
C TYR A 87 14.35 -6.15 12.77
N ILE A 88 13.08 -5.72 12.75
CA ILE A 88 12.58 -4.67 11.87
C ILE A 88 11.75 -3.74 12.73
N CYS A 89 11.91 -2.44 12.51
CA CYS A 89 11.07 -1.45 13.16
C CYS A 89 9.61 -1.65 12.72
N LEU A 90 8.71 -1.90 13.66
CA LEU A 90 7.29 -2.12 13.36
C LEU A 90 6.55 -0.88 12.82
N GLU A 91 7.24 0.26 12.73
CA GLU A 91 6.68 1.52 12.28
C GLU A 91 7.17 1.92 10.89
N CYS A 92 8.48 2.11 10.72
CA CYS A 92 9.05 2.54 9.43
C CYS A 92 9.50 1.38 8.54
N LEU A 93 9.45 0.13 9.03
CA LEU A 93 9.94 -1.07 8.36
C LEU A 93 11.44 -1.06 8.01
N GLU A 94 12.20 -0.16 8.63
CA GLU A 94 13.65 -0.15 8.52
C GLU A 94 14.26 -1.29 9.32
N ASP A 95 15.36 -1.84 8.80
CA ASP A 95 16.15 -2.84 9.50
C ASP A 95 16.73 -2.25 10.79
N VAL A 96 16.69 -3.05 11.85
CA VAL A 96 17.21 -2.66 13.16
C VAL A 96 18.22 -3.72 13.59
N ASP A 97 19.35 -3.29 14.14
CA ASP A 97 20.33 -4.17 14.75
C ASP A 97 20.33 -4.03 16.28
N GLU A 98 21.07 -4.88 16.97
CA GLU A 98 21.13 -4.87 18.43
C GLU A 98 21.75 -3.60 19.02
N SER A 99 22.55 -2.85 18.26
CA SER A 99 23.16 -1.59 18.69
C SER A 99 22.24 -0.38 18.60
N HIS A 100 21.29 -0.40 17.67
CA HIS A 100 20.37 0.70 17.38
C HIS A 100 18.90 0.38 17.71
N MET A 101 18.65 -0.79 18.31
CA MET A 101 17.32 -1.23 18.69
C MET A 101 16.82 -0.54 19.96
N ASN A 102 15.70 0.16 19.81
CA ASN A 102 14.86 0.58 20.92
C ASN A 102 13.70 -0.42 21.08
N LEU A 103 13.16 -0.52 22.30
CA LEU A 103 12.00 -1.35 22.58
C LEU A 103 10.81 -0.47 22.95
N CYS A 104 9.64 -0.80 22.44
CA CYS A 104 8.41 -0.17 22.89
C CYS A 104 8.22 -0.42 24.39
N SER A 105 8.07 0.65 25.18
CA SER A 105 7.97 0.57 26.65
C SER A 105 6.74 -0.20 27.16
N LYS A 106 5.74 -0.44 26.30
CA LYS A 106 4.48 -1.12 26.66
C LYS A 106 4.51 -2.62 26.37
N CYS A 107 5.07 -3.02 25.23
CA CYS A 107 4.96 -4.38 24.70
C CYS A 107 6.32 -5.00 24.31
N ASN A 108 7.44 -4.28 24.47
CA ASN A 108 8.82 -4.68 24.15
C ASN A 108 9.12 -4.96 22.67
N PHE A 109 8.22 -4.69 21.72
CA PHE A 109 8.56 -4.88 20.31
C PHE A 109 9.63 -3.89 19.81
N PRO A 110 10.45 -4.29 18.83
CA PRO A 110 11.57 -3.49 18.34
C PRO A 110 11.11 -2.31 17.50
N VAL A 111 11.75 -1.18 17.73
CA VAL A 111 11.62 0.08 16.97
C VAL A 111 12.99 0.70 16.79
N CYS A 112 13.20 1.48 15.73
CA CYS A 112 14.51 2.08 15.47
C CYS A 112 14.83 3.27 16.41
N ASN A 113 13.82 3.98 16.92
CA ASN A 113 14.01 5.15 17.77
C ASN A 113 12.75 5.51 18.59
N GLU A 114 12.90 6.46 19.51
CA GLU A 114 11.80 6.94 20.35
C GLU A 114 10.63 7.54 19.55
N ILE A 115 10.90 8.15 18.40
CA ILE A 115 9.84 8.72 17.54
C ILE A 115 8.95 7.58 17.03
N CYS A 116 9.52 6.50 16.51
CA CYS A 116 8.76 5.32 16.09
C CYS A 116 8.06 4.64 17.27
N ALA A 117 8.64 4.68 18.47
CA ALA A 117 8.03 4.10 19.68
C ALA A 117 6.80 4.87 20.16
N THR A 118 6.75 6.19 19.95
CA THR A 118 5.77 7.08 20.60
C THR A 118 4.80 7.76 19.63
N GLN A 119 5.25 8.06 18.41
CA GLN A 119 4.53 8.81 17.38
C GLN A 119 4.22 7.96 16.14
N GLY A 120 4.44 6.64 16.23
CA GLY A 120 4.13 5.72 15.16
C GLY A 120 2.64 5.66 14.82
N LYS A 121 2.34 5.49 13.52
CA LYS A 121 1.01 5.32 12.92
C LYS A 121 0.53 3.88 12.91
N TRP A 122 1.44 2.91 12.91
CA TRP A 122 1.09 1.50 12.73
C TRP A 122 1.08 0.76 14.05
N HIS A 123 2.23 0.62 14.71
CA HIS A 123 2.34 -0.27 15.86
C HIS A 123 1.61 0.25 17.11
N ALA A 124 1.99 1.45 17.56
CA ALA A 124 1.51 2.02 18.82
C ALA A 124 -0.02 2.21 18.90
N PRO A 125 -0.72 2.70 17.85
CA PRO A 125 -2.15 2.97 17.93
C PRO A 125 -3.05 1.78 17.57
N LEU A 126 -2.57 0.78 16.81
CA LEU A 126 -3.42 -0.30 16.28
C LEU A 126 -3.36 -1.58 17.12
N GLU A 127 -2.14 -2.08 17.38
CA GLU A 127 -1.94 -3.44 17.91
C GLU A 127 -1.30 -3.47 19.31
N CYS A 128 -0.56 -2.42 19.69
CA CYS A 128 0.18 -2.38 20.95
C CYS A 128 -0.72 -2.53 22.19
N SER A 129 -1.87 -1.83 22.21
CA SER A 129 -2.85 -1.93 23.31
C SER A 129 -3.48 -3.32 23.42
N TYR A 130 -3.70 -3.98 22.28
CA TYR A 130 -4.19 -5.35 22.24
C TYR A 130 -3.18 -6.31 22.88
N PHE A 131 -1.90 -6.25 22.49
CA PHE A 131 -0.86 -7.07 23.10
C PHE A 131 -0.76 -6.85 24.61
N GLN A 132 -0.82 -5.60 25.06
CA GLN A 132 -0.83 -5.26 26.48
C GLN A 132 -2.02 -5.90 27.21
N SER A 133 -3.23 -5.84 26.62
CA SER A 133 -4.44 -6.42 27.22
C SER A 133 -4.35 -7.95 27.39
N LYS A 134 -3.49 -8.60 26.60
CA LYS A 134 -3.22 -10.05 26.69
C LYS A 134 -2.03 -10.39 27.57
N GLY A 135 -1.38 -9.38 28.18
CA GLY A 135 -0.14 -9.57 28.93
C GLY A 135 1.03 -10.03 28.04
N PHE A 136 0.90 -9.85 26.72
CA PHE A 136 1.95 -10.24 25.77
C PHE A 136 3.05 -9.18 25.76
N LYS A 137 4.30 -9.64 25.85
CA LYS A 137 5.50 -8.83 25.61
C LYS A 137 6.41 -9.59 24.66
N ALA A 138 7.01 -8.89 23.70
CA ALA A 138 8.08 -9.47 22.90
C ALA A 138 9.28 -9.83 23.81
N ALA A 139 9.99 -10.90 23.44
CA ALA A 139 11.15 -11.36 24.18
C ALA A 139 12.21 -10.25 24.25
N SER A 140 12.86 -10.12 25.41
CA SER A 140 13.96 -9.18 25.57
C SER A 140 15.15 -9.58 24.68
N ILE A 141 15.98 -8.60 24.32
CA ILE A 141 17.16 -8.82 23.46
C ILE A 141 18.06 -9.94 24.01
N SER A 142 18.20 -10.01 25.34
CA SER A 142 18.95 -11.07 26.03
C SER A 142 18.34 -12.46 25.92
N GLU A 143 17.03 -12.58 25.69
CA GLU A 143 16.32 -13.86 25.56
C GLU A 143 16.25 -14.35 24.10
N VAL A 144 16.31 -13.42 23.12
CA VAL A 144 16.27 -13.76 21.68
C VAL A 144 17.58 -14.41 21.23
N SER A 145 18.72 -13.99 21.77
CA SER A 145 20.04 -14.56 21.45
C SER A 145 20.25 -16.01 21.95
N ILE A 146 19.32 -16.56 22.73
CA ILE A 146 19.41 -17.93 23.28
C ILE A 146 18.61 -18.94 22.44
N ARG A 147 17.74 -18.49 21.53
CA ARG A 147 16.84 -19.37 20.74
C ARG A 147 17.32 -19.64 19.30
N GLN A 148 18.61 -19.45 19.03
CA GLN A 148 19.25 -19.84 17.76
C GLN A 148 20.08 -21.10 17.93
#